data_AF-A0A966XWJ3-F1
#
_entry.id   AF-A0A966XWJ3-F1
#
_cell.length_a   1.000
_cell.length_b   1.000
_cell.length_c   1.000
_cell.angle_alpha   90.00
_cell.angle_beta   90.00
_cell.angle_gamma   90.00
#
_symmetry.space_group_name_H-M   'P 1'
#
loop_
_entity.id
_entity.type
_entity.pdbx_description
1 polymer ?
#
loop_
_entity_poly.entity_id
_entity_poly.type
_entity_poly.pdbx_seq_one_letter_code
_entity_poly.pdbx_strand_id
1 'polypeptide(L)'
;MTAASYEPGRNALMLTELRLPTIGRLWPEFAERSDKESWPATRFLGALLEHELAERAKRRTERHRVESQLDMTKTLASFDFA
;
A
#
# COMPACT_ATOMS: atom_id res chain seq x y z
N MET A 1 -6.54 33.24 5.76
CA MET A 1 -5.79 32.03 6.16
C MET A 1 -5.36 31.34 4.89
N THR A 2 -4.09 31.50 4.52
CA THR A 2 -3.54 30.99 3.26
C THR A 2 -3.55 29.47 3.32
N ALA A 3 -4.45 28.83 2.57
CA ALA A 3 -4.36 27.39 2.36
C ALA A 3 -2.97 27.14 1.76
N ALA A 4 -2.11 26.44 2.52
CA ALA A 4 -0.81 26.03 1.98
C ALA A 4 -1.10 25.26 0.69
N SER A 5 -0.66 25.82 -0.44
CA SER A 5 -0.80 25.19 -1.75
C SER A 5 -0.31 23.76 -1.64
N TYR A 6 -1.19 22.80 -1.90
CA TYR A 6 -0.83 21.39 -1.91
C TYR A 6 0.14 21.19 -3.08
N GLU A 7 1.43 21.09 -2.79
CA GLU A 7 2.46 20.82 -3.79
C GLU A 7 2.55 19.29 -3.99
N PRO A 8 1.95 18.73 -5.06
CA PRO A 8 1.91 17.28 -5.27
C PRO A 8 3.31 16.66 -5.33
N GLY A 9 4.29 17.39 -5.86
CA GLY A 9 5.70 16.94 -5.89
C GLY A 9 6.31 16.83 -4.49
N ARG A 10 6.05 17.78 -3.60
CA ARG A 10 6.54 17.73 -2.22
C ARG A 10 5.90 16.57 -1.44
N ASN A 11 4.61 16.33 -1.65
CA ASN A 11 3.91 15.23 -1.00
C ASN A 11 4.38 13.87 -1.51
N ALA A 12 4.65 13.73 -2.82
CA ALA A 12 5.24 12.52 -3.37
C ALA A 12 6.62 12.22 -2.74
N LEU A 13 7.48 13.23 -2.59
CA LEU A 13 8.77 13.08 -1.91
C LEU A 13 8.60 12.64 -0.45
N MET A 14 7.74 13.30 0.32
CA MET A 14 7.46 12.94 1.72
C MET A 14 6.92 11.51 1.85
N LEU A 15 6.02 11.08 0.94
CA LEU A 15 5.48 9.72 0.94
C LEU A 15 6.56 8.68 0.61
N THR A 16 7.49 9.00 -0.29
CA THR A 16 8.67 8.15 -0.56
C THR A 16 9.56 8.02 0.67
N GLU A 17 9.90 9.12 1.34
CA GLU A 17 10.73 9.13 2.56
C GLU A 17 10.09 8.34 3.72
N LEU A 18 8.77 8.48 3.90
CA LEU A 18 8.01 7.71 4.89
C LEU A 18 7.79 6.23 4.47
N ARG A 19 8.26 5.86 3.28
CA ARG A 19 8.12 4.53 2.68
C ARG A 19 6.64 4.13 2.54
N LEU A 20 5.79 5.05 2.11
CA LEU A 20 4.34 4.86 1.89
C LEU A 20 4.02 4.78 0.38
N PRO A 21 4.53 3.77 -0.36
CA PRO A 21 4.39 3.71 -1.81
C PRO A 21 2.95 3.47 -2.26
N THR A 22 2.13 2.82 -1.44
CA THR A 22 0.73 2.51 -1.81
C THR A 22 -0.11 3.77 -1.69
N ILE A 23 0.06 4.53 -0.61
CA ILE A 23 -0.59 5.84 -0.45
C ILE A 23 -0.13 6.78 -1.56
N GLY A 24 1.17 6.85 -1.86
CA GLY A 24 1.70 7.66 -2.97
C GLY A 24 1.03 7.40 -4.32
N ARG A 25 0.62 6.16 -4.57
CA ARG A 25 -0.10 5.78 -5.79
C ARG A 25 -1.61 6.02 -5.71
N LEU A 26 -2.24 5.70 -4.58
CA LEU A 26 -3.70 5.66 -4.45
C LEU A 26 -4.31 6.99 -4.00
N TRP A 27 -3.54 7.89 -3.39
CA TRP A 27 -4.08 9.12 -2.81
C TRP A 27 -4.85 10.02 -3.82
N PRO A 28 -4.48 10.18 -5.11
CA PRO A 28 -5.22 11.06 -6.01
C PRO A 28 -6.61 10.50 -6.33
N GLU A 29 -6.69 9.19 -6.60
CA GLU A 29 -7.94 8.50 -6.89
C GLU A 29 -8.87 8.48 -5.67
N PHE A 30 -8.30 8.20 -4.50
CA PHE A 30 -9.05 8.25 -3.24
C PHE A 30 -9.53 9.66 -2.90
N ALA A 31 -8.74 10.70 -3.22
CA ALA A 31 -9.14 12.09 -2.98
C ALA A 31 -10.32 12.46 -3.88
N GLU A 32 -10.23 12.16 -5.19
CA GLU A 32 -11.33 12.41 -6.13
C GLU A 32 -12.61 11.67 -5.72
N ARG A 33 -12.48 10.42 -5.26
CA ARG A 33 -13.62 9.64 -4.77
C ARG A 33 -14.20 10.20 -3.47
N SER A 34 -13.33 10.58 -2.52
CA SER A 34 -13.72 11.19 -1.25
C SER A 34 -14.47 12.50 -1.47
N ASP A 35 -14.03 13.32 -2.43
CA ASP A 35 -14.67 14.59 -2.78
C ASP A 35 -16.06 14.35 -3.40
N LYS A 36 -16.17 13.38 -4.32
CA LYS A 36 -17.45 13.01 -4.93
C LYS A 36 -18.46 12.44 -3.93
N GLU A 37 -18.01 11.56 -3.04
CA GLU A 37 -18.86 10.89 -2.06
C GLU A 37 -18.95 11.67 -0.73
N SER A 38 -18.31 12.85 -0.64
CA SER A 38 -18.26 13.70 0.55
C SER A 38 -17.87 12.93 1.82
N TRP A 39 -16.82 12.11 1.74
CA TRP A 39 -16.39 11.32 2.88
C TRP A 39 -15.84 12.20 4.01
N PRO A 40 -16.08 11.82 5.28
CA PRO A 40 -15.36 12.41 6.40
C PRO A 40 -13.85 12.18 6.26
N ALA A 41 -13.03 13.17 6.62
CA ALA A 41 -11.57 13.07 6.55
C ALA A 41 -11.02 11.84 7.29
N THR A 42 -11.64 11.44 8.41
CA THR A 42 -11.30 10.23 9.15
C THR A 42 -11.48 8.96 8.32
N ARG A 43 -12.55 8.89 7.51
CA ARG A 43 -12.82 7.75 6.63
C ARG A 43 -11.82 7.69 5.48
N PHE A 44 -11.54 8.83 4.86
CA PHE A 44 -10.53 8.94 3.80
C PHE A 44 -9.14 8.47 4.29
N LEU A 45 -8.69 8.99 5.45
CA LEU A 45 -7.41 8.59 6.04
C LEU A 45 -7.41 7.11 6.42
N GLY A 46 -8.48 6.61 7.04
CA GLY A 46 -8.62 5.20 7.40
C GLY A 46 -8.48 4.28 6.20
N ALA A 47 -9.17 4.58 5.10
CA ALA A 47 -9.10 3.79 3.89
C ALA A 47 -7.68 3.76 3.29
N LEU A 48 -6.99 4.90 3.23
CA LEU A 48 -5.61 4.95 2.74
C LEU A 48 -4.64 4.10 3.60
N LEU A 49 -4.79 4.17 4.92
CA LEU A 49 -3.98 3.40 5.86
C LEU A 49 -4.26 1.89 5.74
N GLU A 50 -5.52 1.50 5.59
CA GLU A 50 -5.92 0.11 5.35
C GLU A 50 -5.25 -0.46 4.09
N HIS A 51 -5.27 0.29 2.98
CA HIS A 51 -4.63 -0.13 1.74
C HIS A 51 -3.12 -0.26 1.87
N GLU A 52 -2.46 0.67 2.55
CA GLU A 52 -1.02 0.61 2.78
C GLU A 52 -0.63 -0.60 3.64
N LEU A 53 -1.40 -0.90 4.70
CA LEU A 53 -1.17 -2.06 5.56
C LEU A 53 -1.37 -3.38 4.80
N ALA A 54 -2.45 -3.49 4.01
CA ALA A 54 -2.75 -4.66 3.21
C ALA A 54 -1.64 -4.96 2.19
N GLU A 55 -1.17 -3.93 1.48
CA GLU A 55 -0.09 -4.07 0.49
C GLU A 55 1.26 -4.38 1.15
N ARG A 56 1.55 -3.83 2.33
CA ARG A 56 2.75 -4.21 3.09
C ARG A 56 2.71 -5.66 3.56
N ALA A 57 1.56 -6.13 4.04
CA ALA A 57 1.38 -7.53 4.41
C ALA A 57 1.60 -8.45 3.20
N LYS A 58 1.00 -8.11 2.05
CA LYS A 58 1.18 -8.83 0.78
C LYS A 58 2.65 -8.88 0.36
N ARG A 59 3.36 -7.75 0.36
CA ARG A 59 4.80 -7.69 0.01
C ARG A 59 5.68 -8.48 0.99
N ARG A 60 5.31 -8.52 2.28
CA ARG A 60 6.02 -9.35 3.28
C ARG A 60 5.84 -10.83 2.97
N THR A 61 4.61 -11.28 2.72
CA THR A 61 4.33 -12.66 2.33
C THR A 61 5.03 -13.04 1.03
N GLU A 62 5.00 -12.16 0.02
CA GLU A 62 5.67 -12.40 -1.27
C GLU A 62 7.18 -12.48 -1.11
N ARG A 63 7.79 -11.60 -0.32
CA ARG A 63 9.23 -11.69 -0.02
C ARG A 63 9.59 -13.00 0.67
N HIS A 64 8.84 -13.42 1.69
CA HIS A 64 9.09 -14.70 2.35
C HIS A 64 8.89 -15.88 1.39
N ARG A 65 7.91 -15.78 0.48
CA ARG A 65 7.68 -16.78 -0.58
C ARG A 65 8.86 -16.87 -1.55
N VAL A 66 9.38 -15.75 -2.02
CA VAL A 66 10.55 -15.67 -2.92
C VAL A 66 11.82 -16.17 -2.20
N GLU A 67 12.04 -15.72 -0.96
CA GLU A 67 13.17 -16.18 -0.12
C GLU A 67 13.12 -17.68 0.14
N SER A 68 11.93 -18.28 0.22
CA SER A 68 11.76 -19.72 0.44
C SER A 68 12.10 -20.59 -0.77
N GLN A 69 12.38 -20.00 -1.96
CA GLN A 69 12.65 -20.71 -3.23
C GLN A 69 11.66 -21.86 -3.51
N LEU A 70 10.43 -21.73 -3.00
CA LEU A 70 9.40 -22.75 -3.18
C LEU A 70 8.85 -22.61 -4.59
N ASP A 71 9.33 -23.46 -5.49
CA ASP A 71 8.73 -23.66 -6.80
C ASP A 71 7.22 -23.89 -6.65
N MET A 72 6.41 -23.17 -7.44
CA MET A 72 4.94 -23.30 -7.42
C MET A 72 4.44 -24.74 -7.62
N THR A 73 5.26 -25.59 -8.24
CA THR A 73 5.01 -27.00 -8.52
C THR A 73 5.43 -27.95 -7.39
N LYS A 74 6.19 -27.49 -6.40
CA LYS A 74 6.63 -28.31 -5.27
C LYS A 74 5.64 -28.20 -4.12
N THR A 75 4.53 -28.92 -4.23
CA THR A 75 3.59 -29.14 -3.12
C THR A 75 4.25 -29.98 -2.02
N LEU A 76 3.68 -29.96 -0.82
CA LEU A 76 4.11 -30.77 0.35
C LEU A 76 4.26 -32.28 0.04
N ALA A 77 3.63 -32.76 -1.04
CA ALA A 77 3.76 -34.12 -1.55
C ALA A 77 5.08 -34.43 -2.28
N SER A 78 5.88 -33.41 -2.62
CA SER A 78 7.18 -33.54 -3.29
C SER A 78 8.37 -33.45 -2.33
N PHE A 79 8.13 -33.40 -1.02
CA PHE A 79 9.16 -33.53 0.00
C PHE A 79 9.27 -35.00 0.39
N ASP A 80 10.45 -35.57 0.17
CA ASP A 80 10.84 -36.88 0.70
C ASP A 80 11.30 -36.68 2.15
N PHE A 81 10.65 -37.38 3.08
CA PHE A 81 10.94 -37.31 4.52
C PHE A 81 11.80 -38.51 5.00
N ALA A 82 12.48 -39.18 4.07
CA ALA A 82 13.40 -40.28 4.36
C ALA A 82 14.61 -39.87 5.22
#